data_AF-A0A2E6PRP4-F1
#
_entry.id   AF-A0A2E6PRP4-F1
#
_cell.length_a   1.000
_cell.length_b   1.000
_cell.length_c   1.000
_cell.angle_alpha   90.00
_cell.angle_beta   90.00
_cell.angle_gamma   90.00
#
_symmetry.space_group_name_H-M   'P 1'
#
loop_
_entity.id
_entity.type
_entity.pdbx_description
1 polymer ?
#
loop_
_entity_poly.entity_id
_entity_poly.type
_entity_poly.pdbx_seq_one_letter_code
_entity_poly.pdbx_strand_id
1 'polypeptide(L)'
;MSKTFCSIPWNFQAIRNNGDIRVCCQANVTKNQGVVRHKDGTPYNAGKHSMAKARNAPLMKTMRKNMLNGVWSEECYRCKQEEDVGLTSRRQYEALEWKYSIEEAKRVTNLDGTIDLENAPAVYYDLRFGNLCNLKCRMCGPTDSHSWYEDWTGYHKEQGFQDTHGYVQLNRNAKGRLHTTDYDWHNSKAFWNAIEKNLNNIQHVYMAGGEPMMIERHYEFLEKCVKKDVAKNIIIEYNTNMTSLPPRVLEYWKSFKQVRIGASIDGMGKVLEYQRHPIKWEQAKKNLDKVDQLCQERDNIVAWLGFTVTAYNIWHLPEFMQWKVKSSGWQKINSFKSKPVITHHVAHGPKRTNVRILPKPMKEQLEAYFNSWKSIYAQEFDELREEKACKILDSVLQYTLAEDYTDKLPEFIQFTKYLDKSRNQSIVNVVPRYKEFFNE
;
A
#
# COMPACT_ATOMS: atom_id res chain seq x y z
N MET A 1 -10.46 -0.50 28.57
CA MET A 1 -9.82 -1.27 27.47
C MET A 1 -8.32 -1.30 27.71
N SER A 2 -7.64 -2.42 27.42
CA SER A 2 -6.17 -2.45 27.49
C SER A 2 -5.57 -1.42 26.53
N LYS A 3 -4.57 -0.65 27.00
CA LYS A 3 -3.91 0.40 26.20
C LYS A 3 -2.98 -0.16 25.12
N THR A 4 -2.55 -1.42 25.24
CA THR A 4 -1.54 -2.03 24.35
C THR A 4 -2.07 -3.18 23.51
N PHE A 5 -3.23 -3.72 23.87
CA PHE A 5 -3.76 -4.92 23.23
C PHE A 5 -4.15 -4.68 21.76
N CYS A 6 -3.70 -5.59 20.90
CA CYS A 6 -4.01 -5.68 19.47
C CYS A 6 -4.33 -7.14 19.14
N SER A 7 -5.36 -7.40 18.34
CA SER A 7 -5.71 -8.77 17.91
C SER A 7 -4.71 -9.36 16.91
N ILE A 8 -3.96 -8.51 16.19
CA ILE A 8 -3.11 -8.88 15.07
C ILE A 8 -2.14 -10.04 15.35
N PRO A 9 -1.39 -10.09 16.47
CA PRO A 9 -0.50 -11.21 16.73
C PRO A 9 -1.20 -12.57 16.88
N TRP A 10 -2.53 -12.59 17.06
CA TRP A 10 -3.33 -13.81 17.19
C TRP A 10 -4.04 -14.23 15.92
N ASN A 11 -4.44 -13.32 15.03
CA ASN A 11 -5.42 -13.66 13.99
C ASN A 11 -4.99 -13.28 12.56
N PHE A 12 -3.77 -12.74 12.41
CA PHE A 12 -3.27 -12.17 11.16
C PHE A 12 -2.01 -12.85 10.62
N GLN A 13 -1.84 -12.81 9.30
CA GLN A 13 -0.59 -13.11 8.63
C GLN A 13 -0.30 -12.08 7.54
N ALA A 14 0.86 -11.42 7.62
CA ALA A 14 1.35 -10.53 6.57
C ALA A 14 2.61 -11.06 5.91
N ILE A 15 2.66 -10.91 4.60
CA ILE A 15 3.77 -11.38 3.76
C ILE A 15 4.23 -10.21 2.89
N ARG A 16 5.54 -9.95 2.84
CA ARG A 16 6.17 -8.93 1.99
C ARG A 16 6.27 -9.41 0.54
N ASN A 17 6.62 -8.50 -0.38
CA ASN A 17 6.78 -8.82 -1.80
C ASN A 17 7.77 -9.98 -2.02
N ASN A 18 8.85 -10.03 -1.24
CA ASN A 18 9.86 -11.10 -1.28
C ASN A 18 9.49 -12.40 -0.54
N GLY A 19 8.28 -12.46 0.03
CA GLY A 19 7.80 -13.62 0.78
C GLY A 19 8.14 -13.59 2.27
N ASP A 20 8.93 -12.63 2.75
CA ASP A 20 9.27 -12.57 4.17
C ASP A 20 8.03 -12.25 5.00
N ILE A 21 7.84 -13.03 6.06
CA ILE A 21 6.72 -12.92 6.96
C ILE A 21 6.97 -11.75 7.89
N ARG A 22 5.96 -10.91 8.07
CA ARG A 22 6.01 -9.76 8.98
C ARG A 22 4.84 -9.76 9.95
N VAL A 23 5.03 -9.08 11.07
CA VAL A 23 3.99 -8.93 12.10
C VAL A 23 2.84 -8.04 11.61
N CYS A 24 3.17 -6.86 11.08
CA CYS A 24 2.21 -5.85 10.65
C CYS A 24 2.88 -4.90 9.65
N CYS A 25 2.10 -4.32 8.74
CA CYS A 25 2.60 -3.30 7.81
C CYS A 25 3.15 -2.06 8.52
N GLN A 26 2.60 -1.69 9.68
CA GLN A 26 3.04 -0.53 10.45
C GLN A 26 4.42 -0.71 11.08
N ALA A 27 4.83 -1.95 11.33
CA ALA A 27 6.14 -2.26 11.90
C ALA A 27 7.29 -2.06 10.89
N ASN A 28 7.01 -1.74 9.62
CA ASN A 28 8.04 -1.55 8.59
C ASN A 28 8.98 -0.36 8.88
N VAL A 29 8.60 0.56 9.77
CA VAL A 29 9.42 1.71 10.17
C VAL A 29 10.37 1.39 11.33
N THR A 30 10.28 0.21 11.95
CA THR A 30 11.17 -0.18 13.05
C THR A 30 12.50 -0.73 12.53
N LYS A 31 13.49 -0.87 13.42
CA LYS A 31 14.82 -1.42 13.06
C LYS A 31 14.72 -2.81 12.44
N ASN A 32 13.84 -3.66 12.95
CA ASN A 32 13.58 -5.00 12.41
C ASN A 32 12.57 -5.01 11.25
N GLN A 33 11.99 -3.85 10.90
CA GLN A 33 10.98 -3.70 9.84
C GLN A 33 9.78 -4.66 9.99
N GLY A 34 9.51 -5.09 11.22
CA GLY A 34 8.48 -6.06 11.57
C GLY A 34 8.71 -7.48 11.07
N VAL A 35 9.90 -7.83 10.57
CA VAL A 35 10.17 -9.15 9.98
C VAL A 35 10.26 -10.22 11.07
N VAL A 36 9.55 -11.33 10.88
CA VAL A 36 9.61 -12.48 11.77
C VAL A 36 10.85 -13.30 11.42
N ARG A 37 11.80 -13.40 12.36
CA ARG A 37 13.10 -14.05 12.13
C ARG A 37 13.28 -15.32 12.96
N HIS A 38 14.11 -16.22 12.44
CA HIS A 38 14.68 -17.35 13.16
C HIS A 38 15.70 -16.87 14.20
N LYS A 39 16.18 -17.79 15.06
CA LYS A 39 17.18 -17.47 16.09
C LYS A 39 18.53 -17.04 15.49
N ASP A 40 18.85 -17.49 14.28
CA ASP A 40 20.06 -17.12 13.53
C ASP A 40 19.93 -15.77 12.79
N GLY A 41 18.79 -15.08 12.91
CA GLY A 41 18.53 -13.79 12.26
C GLY A 41 17.97 -13.89 10.83
N THR A 42 17.90 -15.08 10.24
CA THR A 42 17.28 -15.26 8.90
C THR A 42 15.76 -15.07 8.97
N PRO A 43 15.11 -14.53 7.91
CA PRO A 43 13.67 -14.31 7.93
C PRO A 43 12.89 -15.61 7.72
N TYR A 44 11.75 -15.73 8.39
CA TYR A 44 10.73 -16.69 7.97
C TYR A 44 10.16 -16.22 6.62
N ASN A 45 10.09 -17.12 5.64
CA ASN A 45 9.63 -16.80 4.29
C ASN A 45 8.49 -17.73 3.88
N ALA A 46 7.39 -17.18 3.38
CA ALA A 46 6.19 -17.91 3.00
C ALA A 46 6.42 -18.92 1.87
N GLY A 47 7.42 -18.70 1.02
CA GLY A 47 7.79 -19.64 -0.03
C GLY A 47 8.53 -20.88 0.50
N LYS A 48 9.23 -20.75 1.64
CA LYS A 48 10.23 -21.71 2.13
C LYS A 48 9.87 -22.36 3.46
N HIS A 49 9.12 -21.68 4.32
CA HIS A 49 8.91 -22.06 5.71
C HIS A 49 7.43 -22.26 6.06
N SER A 50 7.18 -22.97 7.16
CA SER A 50 5.84 -23.19 7.67
C SER A 50 5.27 -21.91 8.29
N MET A 51 4.14 -21.44 7.75
CA MET A 51 3.39 -20.31 8.31
C MET A 51 2.98 -20.55 9.77
N ALA A 52 2.62 -21.79 10.13
CA ALA A 52 2.30 -22.19 11.50
C ALA A 52 3.48 -21.97 12.45
N LYS A 53 4.71 -22.36 12.03
CA LYS A 53 5.92 -22.12 12.82
C LYS A 53 6.20 -20.62 12.96
N ALA A 54 6.00 -19.83 11.91
CA ALA A 54 6.22 -18.38 11.95
C ALA A 54 5.28 -17.68 12.95
N ARG A 55 4.00 -18.08 13.04
CA ARG A 55 3.03 -17.52 14.02
C ARG A 55 3.42 -17.79 15.49
N ASN A 56 4.20 -18.84 15.73
CA ASN A 56 4.76 -19.18 17.04
C ASN A 56 6.28 -18.95 17.10
N ALA A 57 6.84 -18.09 16.25
CA ALA A 57 8.24 -17.67 16.32
C ALA A 57 8.50 -16.80 17.58
N PRO A 58 9.77 -16.71 18.06
CA PRO A 58 10.10 -15.99 19.29
C PRO A 58 9.53 -14.56 19.35
N LEU A 59 9.63 -13.79 18.26
CA LEU A 59 9.07 -12.45 18.18
C LEU A 59 7.56 -12.44 18.45
N MET A 60 6.80 -13.30 17.77
CA MET A 60 5.34 -13.37 17.92
C MET A 60 4.92 -13.78 19.33
N LYS A 61 5.67 -14.70 19.96
CA LYS A 61 5.43 -15.10 21.36
C LYS A 61 5.66 -13.94 22.32
N THR A 62 6.80 -13.25 22.19
CA THR A 62 7.15 -12.08 23.01
C THR A 62 6.11 -10.98 22.88
N MET A 63 5.68 -10.67 21.65
CA MET A 63 4.67 -9.64 21.42
C MET A 63 3.35 -9.96 22.12
N ARG A 64 2.90 -11.21 22.06
CA ARG A 64 1.67 -11.64 22.73
C ARG A 64 1.79 -11.54 24.25
N LYS A 65 2.90 -12.00 24.84
CA LYS A 65 3.16 -11.84 26.28
C LYS A 65 3.15 -10.37 26.70
N ASN A 66 3.84 -9.51 25.95
CA ASN A 66 3.88 -8.08 26.23
C ASN A 66 2.47 -7.47 26.21
N MET A 67 1.68 -7.74 25.16
CA MET A 67 0.31 -7.23 25.05
C MET A 67 -0.61 -7.73 26.16
N LEU A 68 -0.50 -9.00 26.56
CA LEU A 68 -1.27 -9.57 27.67
C LEU A 68 -0.90 -8.96 29.04
N ASN A 69 0.34 -8.50 29.18
CA ASN A 69 0.86 -7.85 30.39
C ASN A 69 0.79 -6.31 30.34
N GLY A 70 0.13 -5.72 29.32
CA GLY A 70 0.01 -4.26 29.22
C GLY A 70 1.29 -3.53 28.77
N VAL A 71 2.24 -4.24 28.16
CA VAL A 71 3.53 -3.72 27.70
C VAL A 71 3.53 -3.57 26.17
N TRP A 72 4.09 -2.46 25.66
CA TRP A 72 4.29 -2.25 24.23
C TRP A 72 5.52 -3.01 23.73
N SER A 73 5.42 -3.65 22.56
CA SER A 73 6.59 -4.21 21.87
C SER A 73 7.19 -3.19 20.91
N GLU A 74 8.48 -3.31 20.59
CA GLU A 74 9.21 -2.40 19.69
C GLU A 74 8.50 -2.28 18.33
N GLU A 75 8.03 -3.40 17.78
CA GLU A 75 7.28 -3.47 16.52
C GLU A 75 5.95 -2.69 16.53
N CYS A 76 5.43 -2.37 17.72
CA CYS A 76 4.17 -1.64 17.90
C CYS A 76 4.39 -0.15 18.23
N TYR A 77 5.64 0.31 18.30
CA TYR A 77 5.97 1.64 18.80
C TYR A 77 5.34 2.77 17.99
N ARG A 78 5.18 2.59 16.67
CA ARG A 78 4.46 3.56 15.82
C ARG A 78 3.03 3.81 16.32
N CYS A 79 2.28 2.77 16.66
CA CYS A 79 0.92 2.92 17.18
C CYS A 79 0.91 3.62 18.54
N LYS A 80 1.90 3.34 19.39
CA LYS A 80 2.08 4.06 20.66
C LYS A 80 2.32 5.56 20.42
N GLN A 81 3.22 5.92 19.52
CA GLN A 81 3.52 7.32 19.20
C GLN A 81 2.30 8.06 18.64
N GLU A 82 1.55 7.41 17.74
CA GLU A 82 0.30 7.95 17.20
C GLU A 82 -0.71 8.20 18.35
N GLU A 83 -0.92 7.22 19.23
CA GLU A 83 -1.89 7.34 20.33
C GLU A 83 -1.47 8.33 21.43
N ASP A 84 -0.18 8.41 21.78
CA ASP A 84 0.35 9.31 22.81
C ASP A 84 0.11 10.80 22.44
N VAL A 85 -0.01 11.11 21.14
CA VAL A 85 -0.33 12.48 20.64
C VAL A 85 -1.80 12.62 20.20
N GLY A 86 -2.65 11.66 20.57
CA GLY A 86 -4.10 11.70 20.34
C GLY A 86 -4.56 11.29 18.94
N LEU A 87 -3.70 10.70 18.11
CA LEU A 87 -4.08 10.17 16.79
C LEU A 87 -4.67 8.76 16.91
N THR A 88 -5.54 8.42 15.96
CA THR A 88 -6.03 7.05 15.81
C THR A 88 -4.96 6.17 15.17
N SER A 89 -4.52 5.14 15.88
CA SER A 89 -3.54 4.19 15.37
C SER A 89 -4.18 3.01 14.61
N ARG A 90 -3.34 2.25 13.90
CA ARG A 90 -3.77 0.97 13.31
C ARG A 90 -4.29 -0.01 14.38
N ARG A 91 -3.73 -0.02 15.59
CA ARG A 91 -4.18 -0.89 16.68
C ARG A 91 -5.65 -0.65 17.02
N GLN A 92 -6.05 0.61 17.16
CA GLN A 92 -7.43 0.97 17.46
C GLN A 92 -8.38 0.58 16.32
N TYR A 93 -7.95 0.75 15.06
CA TYR A 93 -8.69 0.28 13.89
C TYR A 93 -8.93 -1.23 13.91
N GLU A 94 -7.89 -2.03 14.15
CA GLU A 94 -7.99 -3.50 14.19
C GLU A 94 -8.84 -3.98 15.38
N ALA A 95 -8.81 -3.28 16.50
CA ALA A 95 -9.65 -3.58 17.65
C ALA A 95 -11.15 -3.39 17.37
N LEU A 96 -11.49 -2.38 16.55
CA LEU A 96 -12.88 -2.14 16.12
C LEU A 96 -13.34 -3.18 15.08
N GLU A 97 -12.47 -3.57 14.15
CA GLU A 97 -12.80 -4.50 13.07
C GLU A 97 -13.00 -5.94 13.58
N TRP A 98 -12.06 -6.47 14.37
CA TRP A 98 -12.02 -7.91 14.66
C TRP A 98 -12.79 -8.34 15.92
N LYS A 99 -13.22 -7.39 16.77
CA LYS A 99 -13.91 -7.66 18.05
C LYS A 99 -13.31 -8.81 18.88
N TYR A 100 -12.00 -9.02 18.77
CA TYR A 100 -11.27 -10.06 19.47
C TYR A 100 -10.85 -9.54 20.84
N SER A 101 -11.24 -10.22 21.92
CA SER A 101 -11.04 -9.72 23.28
C SER A 101 -9.71 -10.17 23.90
N ILE A 102 -9.23 -9.44 24.90
CA ILE A 102 -8.06 -9.86 25.69
C ILE A 102 -8.31 -11.17 26.44
N GLU A 103 -9.54 -11.43 26.87
CA GLU A 103 -9.91 -12.67 27.55
C GLU A 103 -9.86 -13.86 26.59
N GLU A 104 -10.30 -13.67 25.34
CA GLU A 104 -10.14 -14.67 24.29
C GLU A 104 -8.66 -14.95 24.00
N ALA A 105 -7.86 -13.88 23.89
CA ALA A 105 -6.42 -14.00 23.71
C ALA A 105 -5.75 -14.81 24.84
N LYS A 106 -6.12 -14.58 26.11
CA LYS A 106 -5.60 -15.35 27.24
C LYS A 106 -5.98 -16.83 27.15
N ARG A 107 -7.23 -17.15 26.77
CA ARG A 107 -7.70 -18.55 26.68
C ARG A 107 -6.89 -19.39 25.71
N VAL A 108 -6.44 -18.80 24.60
CA VAL A 108 -5.72 -19.52 23.53
C VAL A 108 -4.19 -19.38 23.61
N THR A 109 -3.65 -18.72 24.63
CA THR A 109 -2.21 -18.42 24.75
C THR A 109 -1.59 -19.07 25.97
N ASN A 110 -0.54 -19.85 25.75
CA ASN A 110 0.26 -20.44 26.82
C ASN A 110 1.14 -19.40 27.52
N LEU A 111 1.68 -19.74 28.70
CA LEU A 111 2.54 -18.85 29.49
C LEU A 111 3.80 -18.36 28.74
N ASP A 112 4.33 -19.18 27.82
CA ASP A 112 5.47 -18.83 26.99
C ASP A 112 5.09 -17.94 25.79
N GLY A 113 3.81 -17.61 25.65
CA GLY A 113 3.27 -16.84 24.53
C GLY A 113 2.98 -17.68 23.30
N THR A 114 3.01 -19.01 23.33
CA THR A 114 2.56 -19.86 22.21
C THR A 114 1.04 -19.84 22.06
N ILE A 115 0.50 -19.92 20.84
CA ILE A 115 -0.94 -20.12 20.59
C ILE A 115 -1.18 -21.49 20.02
N ASP A 116 -2.31 -22.06 20.40
CA ASP A 116 -2.95 -23.12 19.64
C ASP A 116 -3.54 -22.52 18.36
N LEU A 117 -3.08 -23.02 17.21
CA LEU A 117 -3.46 -22.50 15.90
C LEU A 117 -4.84 -22.99 15.44
N GLU A 118 -5.36 -24.07 16.03
CA GLU A 118 -6.72 -24.54 15.76
C GLU A 118 -7.76 -23.63 16.40
N ASN A 119 -7.51 -23.23 17.66
CA ASN A 119 -8.36 -22.31 18.41
C ASN A 119 -8.09 -20.83 18.14
N ALA A 120 -6.97 -20.50 17.49
CA ALA A 120 -6.66 -19.17 16.98
C ALA A 120 -6.24 -19.26 15.50
N PRO A 121 -7.17 -19.59 14.58
CA PRO A 121 -6.85 -19.62 13.16
C PRO A 121 -6.52 -18.21 12.65
N ALA A 122 -5.77 -18.14 11.56
CA ALA A 122 -5.58 -16.86 10.87
C ALA A 122 -6.85 -16.54 10.10
N VAL A 123 -7.46 -15.40 10.38
CA VAL A 123 -8.70 -14.95 9.72
C VAL A 123 -8.43 -13.80 8.75
N TYR A 124 -7.29 -13.13 8.90
CA TYR A 124 -6.86 -12.00 8.09
C TYR A 124 -5.50 -12.27 7.44
N TYR A 125 -5.43 -12.06 6.12
CA TYR A 125 -4.20 -12.19 5.35
C TYR A 125 -3.87 -10.89 4.61
N ASP A 126 -2.65 -10.38 4.75
CA ASP A 126 -2.07 -9.32 3.91
C ASP A 126 -1.03 -9.96 2.99
N LEU A 127 -1.43 -10.19 1.74
CA LEU A 127 -0.69 -10.94 0.74
C LEU A 127 -0.10 -9.99 -0.30
N ARG A 128 1.24 -9.95 -0.36
CA ARG A 128 1.98 -9.17 -1.36
C ARG A 128 2.63 -10.09 -2.38
N PHE A 129 1.90 -10.41 -3.45
CA PHE A 129 2.26 -11.47 -4.41
C PHE A 129 3.44 -11.10 -5.32
N GLY A 130 4.63 -11.02 -4.76
CA GLY A 130 5.82 -10.64 -5.53
C GLY A 130 5.86 -9.15 -5.86
N ASN A 131 6.80 -8.82 -6.73
CA ASN A 131 6.98 -7.49 -7.30
C ASN A 131 6.63 -7.48 -8.81
N LEU A 132 5.91 -8.48 -9.33
CA LEU A 132 5.47 -8.45 -10.72
C LEU A 132 4.46 -7.31 -10.90
N CYS A 133 4.82 -6.31 -11.71
CA CYS A 133 4.04 -5.11 -11.96
C CYS A 133 4.45 -4.51 -13.30
N ASN A 134 3.47 -4.08 -14.08
CA ASN A 134 3.63 -3.48 -15.39
C ASN A 134 3.97 -1.98 -15.35
N LEU A 135 4.08 -1.39 -14.15
CA LEU A 135 4.45 0.02 -13.96
C LEU A 135 5.78 0.14 -13.22
N LYS A 136 6.46 1.27 -13.41
CA LYS A 136 7.68 1.67 -12.71
C LYS A 136 7.52 3.08 -12.14
N CYS A 137 6.50 3.25 -11.29
CA CYS A 137 6.11 4.52 -10.69
C CYS A 137 7.28 5.18 -9.94
N ARG A 138 7.45 6.50 -10.03
CA ARG A 138 8.62 7.26 -9.55
C ARG A 138 8.89 7.15 -8.05
N MET A 139 7.87 6.85 -7.25
CA MET A 139 7.96 6.61 -5.81
C MET A 139 8.24 5.15 -5.43
N CYS A 140 8.19 4.22 -6.38
CA CYS A 140 8.47 2.80 -6.17
C CYS A 140 9.97 2.49 -6.40
N GLY A 141 10.38 1.29 -6.00
CA GLY A 141 11.70 0.74 -6.29
C GLY A 141 11.66 -0.69 -6.86
N PRO A 142 12.83 -1.33 -7.02
CA PRO A 142 12.92 -2.69 -7.57
C PRO A 142 12.27 -3.75 -6.66
N THR A 143 12.09 -3.46 -5.37
CA THR A 143 11.34 -4.31 -4.44
C THR A 143 9.83 -4.31 -4.71
N ASP A 144 9.31 -3.25 -5.34
CA ASP A 144 7.87 -3.05 -5.57
C ASP A 144 7.45 -3.39 -7.00
N SER A 145 8.36 -3.20 -7.97
CA SER A 145 8.11 -3.58 -9.35
C SER A 145 9.35 -4.11 -10.06
N HIS A 146 9.25 -5.29 -10.67
CA HIS A 146 10.29 -5.82 -11.55
C HIS A 146 10.56 -4.93 -12.77
N SER A 147 9.61 -4.08 -13.17
CA SER A 147 9.81 -3.11 -14.27
C SER A 147 10.83 -2.02 -13.91
N TRP A 148 11.22 -1.92 -12.64
CA TRP A 148 12.27 -1.00 -12.19
C TRP A 148 13.70 -1.50 -12.41
N TYR A 149 13.94 -2.79 -12.69
CA TYR A 149 15.29 -3.36 -12.66
C TYR A 149 16.28 -2.66 -13.60
N GLU A 150 15.91 -2.37 -14.85
CA GLU A 150 16.81 -1.70 -15.80
C GLU A 150 17.09 -0.23 -15.37
N ASP A 151 16.07 0.51 -14.94
CA ASP A 151 16.25 1.90 -14.47
C ASP A 151 17.09 1.93 -13.17
N TRP A 152 16.90 0.95 -12.29
CA TRP A 152 17.63 0.83 -11.03
C TRP A 152 19.10 0.52 -11.25
N THR A 153 19.39 -0.55 -12.00
CA THR A 153 20.78 -0.98 -12.28
C THR A 153 21.50 0.06 -13.14
N GLY A 154 20.79 0.70 -14.07
CA GLY A 154 21.34 1.76 -14.91
C GLY A 154 21.67 3.05 -14.14
N TYR A 155 20.91 3.41 -13.10
CA TYR A 155 21.20 4.56 -12.23
C TYR A 155 22.31 4.25 -11.22
N HIS A 156 22.15 3.18 -10.44
CA HIS A 156 23.05 2.85 -9.32
C HIS A 156 24.34 2.16 -9.78
N LYS A 157 24.40 1.68 -11.02
CA LYS A 157 25.54 0.91 -11.57
C LYS A 157 25.83 -0.37 -10.78
N GLU A 158 24.80 -0.96 -10.18
CA GLU A 158 24.86 -2.22 -9.44
C GLU A 158 23.98 -3.28 -10.10
N GLN A 159 24.33 -4.56 -9.96
CA GLN A 159 23.55 -5.70 -10.48
C GLN A 159 22.61 -6.31 -9.43
N GLY A 160 22.03 -5.47 -8.59
CA GLY A 160 21.21 -5.91 -7.47
C GLY A 160 20.83 -4.79 -6.52
N PHE A 161 20.27 -5.15 -5.37
CA PHE A 161 19.88 -4.21 -4.32
C PHE A 161 19.68 -4.95 -2.99
N GLN A 162 19.68 -4.20 -1.88
CA GLN A 162 19.42 -4.76 -0.55
C GLN A 162 17.91 -4.87 -0.26
N ASP A 163 17.49 -5.98 0.34
CA ASP A 163 16.17 -6.19 0.93
C ASP A 163 16.32 -6.88 2.31
N THR A 164 15.20 -7.18 2.95
CA THR A 164 15.07 -7.73 4.30
C THR A 164 15.73 -9.09 4.54
N HIS A 165 15.98 -9.86 3.46
CA HIS A 165 16.71 -11.13 3.48
C HIS A 165 18.15 -11.03 2.96
N GLY A 166 18.66 -9.81 2.72
CA GLY A 166 20.02 -9.56 2.23
C GLY A 166 20.04 -9.02 0.80
N TYR A 167 21.17 -9.22 0.12
CA TYR A 167 21.38 -8.73 -1.24
C TYR A 167 20.63 -9.59 -2.26
N VAL A 168 19.77 -8.94 -3.05
CA VAL A 168 19.06 -9.52 -4.19
C VAL A 168 19.92 -9.34 -5.42
N GLN A 169 20.44 -10.44 -5.96
CA GLN A 169 21.20 -10.45 -7.21
C GLN A 169 20.24 -10.46 -8.41
N LEU A 170 20.45 -9.56 -9.36
CA LEU A 170 19.75 -9.55 -10.65
C LEU A 170 20.60 -10.25 -11.70
N ASN A 171 19.97 -11.14 -12.48
CA ASN A 171 20.59 -11.89 -13.56
C ASN A 171 19.82 -11.69 -14.85
N ARG A 172 20.47 -11.78 -16.02
CA ARG A 172 19.75 -11.79 -17.30
C ARG A 172 19.24 -13.20 -17.61
N ASN A 173 17.96 -13.32 -17.98
CA ASN A 173 17.39 -14.57 -18.45
C ASN A 173 17.76 -14.84 -19.92
N ALA A 174 17.29 -15.96 -20.49
CA ALA A 174 17.54 -16.33 -21.89
C ALA A 174 17.04 -15.29 -22.93
N LYS A 175 16.13 -14.39 -22.54
CA LYS A 175 15.63 -13.28 -23.37
C LYS A 175 16.36 -11.96 -23.10
N GLY A 176 17.48 -12.01 -22.37
CA GLY A 176 18.29 -10.86 -22.00
C GLY A 176 17.66 -9.93 -20.96
N ARG A 177 16.51 -10.28 -20.34
CA ARG A 177 15.83 -9.42 -19.35
C ARG A 177 16.36 -9.69 -17.95
N LEU A 178 16.57 -8.63 -17.16
CA LEU A 178 16.90 -8.76 -15.74
C LEU A 178 15.77 -9.47 -14.98
N HIS A 179 16.14 -10.41 -14.12
CA HIS A 179 15.24 -11.19 -13.28
C HIS A 179 15.93 -11.64 -11.98
N THR A 180 15.12 -12.00 -10.99
CA THR A 180 15.50 -12.74 -9.79
C THR A 180 14.34 -13.67 -9.40
N THR A 181 14.63 -14.70 -8.63
CA THR A 181 13.62 -15.62 -8.05
C THR A 181 13.22 -15.25 -6.63
N ASP A 182 13.85 -14.22 -6.02
CA ASP A 182 13.58 -13.80 -4.63
C ASP A 182 12.15 -13.30 -4.39
N TYR A 183 11.38 -13.04 -5.46
CA TYR A 183 9.99 -12.56 -5.41
C TYR A 183 8.96 -13.62 -5.86
N ASP A 184 9.41 -14.84 -6.19
CA ASP A 184 8.57 -15.92 -6.74
C ASP A 184 7.90 -16.79 -5.65
N TRP A 185 7.94 -16.35 -4.40
CA TRP A 185 7.39 -17.10 -3.25
C TRP A 185 5.92 -17.50 -3.44
N HIS A 186 5.16 -16.68 -4.17
CA HIS A 186 3.76 -16.90 -4.49
C HIS A 186 3.53 -18.15 -5.35
N ASN A 187 4.56 -18.76 -5.93
CA ASN A 187 4.47 -20.03 -6.63
C ASN A 187 4.54 -21.27 -5.70
N SER A 188 4.83 -21.08 -4.41
CA SER A 188 5.01 -22.17 -3.46
C SER A 188 3.73 -22.99 -3.25
N LYS A 189 3.78 -24.27 -3.62
CA LYS A 189 2.70 -25.24 -3.37
C LYS A 189 2.42 -25.42 -1.88
N ALA A 190 3.46 -25.38 -1.05
CA ALA A 190 3.32 -25.54 0.40
C ALA A 190 2.50 -24.40 1.01
N PHE A 191 2.75 -23.15 0.57
CA PHE A 191 1.96 -22.00 0.98
C PHE A 191 0.49 -22.14 0.58
N TRP A 192 0.22 -22.45 -0.69
CA TRP A 192 -1.16 -22.60 -1.16
C TRP A 192 -1.90 -23.75 -0.48
N ASN A 193 -1.25 -24.89 -0.26
CA ASN A 193 -1.84 -25.98 0.51
C ASN A 193 -2.19 -25.55 1.96
N ALA A 194 -1.37 -24.68 2.57
CA ALA A 194 -1.63 -24.17 3.91
C ALA A 194 -2.81 -23.19 3.95
N ILE A 195 -2.89 -22.24 3.01
CA ILE A 195 -4.01 -21.29 2.96
C ILE A 195 -5.33 -22.00 2.61
N GLU A 196 -5.26 -23.01 1.74
CA GLU A 196 -6.42 -23.80 1.33
C GLU A 196 -7.06 -24.62 2.45
N LYS A 197 -6.21 -25.18 3.34
CA LYS A 197 -6.67 -25.87 4.55
C LYS A 197 -7.38 -24.94 5.52
N ASN A 198 -7.08 -23.65 5.47
CA ASN A 198 -7.63 -22.64 6.37
C ASN A 198 -8.79 -21.82 5.75
N LEU A 199 -9.21 -22.11 4.51
CA LEU A 199 -10.21 -21.30 3.78
C LEU A 199 -11.50 -21.02 4.56
N ASN A 200 -11.98 -22.00 5.34
CA ASN A 200 -13.21 -21.85 6.13
C ASN A 200 -13.12 -20.81 7.25
N ASN A 201 -11.90 -20.45 7.66
CA ASN A 201 -11.66 -19.47 8.72
C ASN A 201 -11.34 -18.07 8.16
N ILE A 202 -11.06 -17.93 6.87
CA ILE A 202 -10.67 -16.65 6.28
C ILE A 202 -11.87 -15.72 6.25
N GLN A 203 -11.67 -14.50 6.72
CA GLN A 203 -12.68 -13.44 6.75
C GLN A 203 -12.23 -12.20 5.98
N HIS A 204 -10.92 -11.97 5.86
CA HIS A 204 -10.38 -10.84 5.11
C HIS A 204 -9.07 -11.23 4.41
N VAL A 205 -8.95 -10.93 3.12
CA VAL A 205 -7.70 -10.99 2.37
C VAL A 205 -7.43 -9.64 1.71
N TYR A 206 -6.34 -9.00 2.12
CA TYR A 206 -5.82 -7.80 1.48
C TYR A 206 -4.71 -8.17 0.50
N MET A 207 -4.90 -7.85 -0.76
CA MET A 207 -4.01 -8.16 -1.87
C MET A 207 -3.36 -6.90 -2.43
N ALA A 208 -2.04 -6.92 -2.50
CA ALA A 208 -1.23 -5.84 -3.06
C ALA A 208 0.15 -6.40 -3.43
N GLY A 209 1.18 -5.56 -3.48
CA GLY A 209 2.55 -5.93 -3.85
C GLY A 209 2.95 -5.17 -5.11
N GLY A 210 3.37 -5.90 -6.14
CA GLY A 210 3.39 -5.37 -7.51
C GLY A 210 1.98 -5.03 -8.01
N GLU A 211 1.46 -5.79 -8.98
CA GLU A 211 0.08 -5.66 -9.46
C GLU A 211 -0.65 -7.00 -9.29
N PRO A 212 -1.57 -7.14 -8.33
CA PRO A 212 -2.32 -8.37 -8.10
C PRO A 212 -3.00 -8.91 -9.37
N MET A 213 -3.53 -8.02 -10.21
CA MET A 213 -4.22 -8.41 -11.46
C MET A 213 -3.30 -9.10 -12.48
N MET A 214 -1.98 -9.11 -12.28
CA MET A 214 -1.01 -9.82 -13.12
C MET A 214 -0.66 -11.23 -12.63
N ILE A 215 -1.14 -11.65 -11.45
CA ILE A 215 -0.72 -12.89 -10.79
C ILE A 215 -1.78 -13.98 -10.99
N GLU A 216 -1.45 -15.08 -11.69
CA GLU A 216 -2.43 -16.15 -11.95
C GLU A 216 -2.95 -16.81 -10.67
N ARG A 217 -2.06 -17.00 -9.68
CA ARG A 217 -2.41 -17.57 -8.37
C ARG A 217 -3.47 -16.78 -7.61
N HIS A 218 -3.59 -15.48 -7.86
CA HIS A 218 -4.68 -14.67 -7.30
C HIS A 218 -6.04 -15.13 -7.85
N TYR A 219 -6.15 -15.40 -9.15
CA TYR A 219 -7.39 -15.86 -9.77
C TYR A 219 -7.75 -17.29 -9.32
N GLU A 220 -6.76 -18.17 -9.19
CA GLU A 220 -6.97 -19.52 -8.64
C GLU A 220 -7.54 -19.48 -7.22
N PHE A 221 -7.03 -18.57 -6.38
CA PHE A 221 -7.55 -18.36 -5.03
C PHE A 221 -9.00 -17.89 -5.05
N LEU A 222 -9.34 -16.90 -5.89
CA LEU A 222 -10.71 -16.41 -6.00
C LEU A 222 -11.66 -17.51 -6.47
N GLU A 223 -11.28 -18.23 -7.53
CA GLU A 223 -12.07 -19.33 -8.08
C GLU A 223 -12.32 -20.42 -7.03
N LYS A 224 -11.28 -20.80 -6.28
CA LYS A 224 -11.40 -21.82 -5.23
C LYS A 224 -12.30 -21.35 -4.07
N CYS A 225 -12.24 -20.07 -3.68
CA CYS A 225 -13.16 -19.51 -2.69
C CYS A 225 -14.63 -19.62 -3.13
N VAL A 226 -14.90 -19.35 -4.42
CA VAL A 226 -16.24 -19.46 -5.00
C VAL A 226 -16.68 -20.93 -5.06
N LYS A 227 -15.85 -21.83 -5.60
CA LYS A 227 -16.15 -23.26 -5.72
C LYS A 227 -16.41 -23.95 -4.38
N LYS A 228 -15.74 -23.51 -3.31
CA LYS A 228 -15.93 -24.03 -1.95
C LYS A 228 -17.06 -23.34 -1.17
N ASP A 229 -17.78 -22.39 -1.78
CA ASP A 229 -18.85 -21.64 -1.13
C ASP A 229 -18.42 -20.91 0.16
N VAL A 230 -17.17 -20.43 0.18
CA VAL A 230 -16.60 -19.64 1.31
C VAL A 230 -16.48 -18.16 0.98
N ALA A 231 -16.55 -17.77 -0.29
CA ALA A 231 -16.42 -16.37 -0.74
C ALA A 231 -17.38 -15.42 0.01
N LYS A 232 -18.61 -15.86 0.29
CA LYS A 232 -19.64 -15.11 1.03
C LYS A 232 -19.25 -14.70 2.46
N ASN A 233 -18.19 -15.30 3.01
CA ASN A 233 -17.65 -14.97 4.33
C ASN A 233 -16.42 -14.04 4.27
N ILE A 234 -15.88 -13.80 3.07
CA ILE A 234 -14.59 -13.16 2.86
C ILE A 234 -14.75 -11.74 2.30
N ILE A 235 -14.12 -10.78 2.97
CA ILE A 235 -13.81 -9.46 2.41
C ILE A 235 -12.53 -9.59 1.60
N ILE A 236 -12.55 -9.17 0.35
CA ILE A 236 -11.34 -9.03 -0.46
C ILE A 236 -11.03 -7.56 -0.63
N GLU A 237 -9.82 -7.16 -0.25
CA GLU A 237 -9.33 -5.80 -0.43
C GLU A 237 -8.17 -5.77 -1.43
N TYR A 238 -8.13 -4.77 -2.30
CA TYR A 238 -7.08 -4.58 -3.29
C TYR A 238 -6.45 -3.20 -3.18
N ASN A 239 -5.13 -3.15 -3.34
CA ASN A 239 -4.49 -2.00 -3.99
C ASN A 239 -4.08 -2.42 -5.40
N THR A 240 -4.56 -1.70 -6.40
CA THR A 240 -4.28 -1.99 -7.81
C THR A 240 -4.13 -0.69 -8.60
N ASN A 241 -3.31 -0.73 -9.64
CA ASN A 241 -2.95 0.41 -10.47
C ASN A 241 -3.98 0.73 -11.57
N MET A 242 -5.05 -0.06 -11.69
CA MET A 242 -6.13 0.09 -12.69
C MET A 242 -5.71 -0.02 -14.15
N THR A 243 -4.52 -0.55 -14.45
CA THR A 243 -4.08 -0.76 -15.84
C THR A 243 -4.80 -1.92 -16.53
N SER A 244 -5.22 -2.92 -15.76
CA SER A 244 -5.93 -4.11 -16.25
C SER A 244 -7.06 -4.48 -15.30
N LEU A 245 -8.20 -4.88 -15.87
CA LEU A 245 -9.37 -5.35 -15.13
C LEU A 245 -10.05 -6.49 -15.92
N PRO A 246 -9.54 -7.73 -15.83
CA PRO A 246 -10.04 -8.84 -16.63
C PRO A 246 -11.49 -9.23 -16.28
N PRO A 247 -12.35 -9.60 -17.24
CA PRO A 247 -13.75 -9.96 -16.96
C PRO A 247 -13.92 -11.04 -15.89
N ARG A 248 -13.02 -12.04 -15.85
CA ARG A 248 -13.07 -13.14 -14.87
C ARG A 248 -13.02 -12.66 -13.41
N VAL A 249 -12.28 -11.58 -13.10
CA VAL A 249 -12.22 -11.08 -11.71
C VAL A 249 -13.54 -10.41 -11.31
N LEU A 250 -14.19 -9.72 -12.26
CA LEU A 250 -15.49 -9.09 -12.04
C LEU A 250 -16.58 -10.12 -11.72
N GLU A 251 -16.54 -11.28 -12.38
CA GLU A 251 -17.45 -12.39 -12.09
C GLU A 251 -17.22 -12.97 -10.70
N TYR A 252 -15.96 -13.23 -10.30
CA TYR A 252 -15.67 -13.75 -8.97
C TYR A 252 -16.09 -12.79 -7.86
N TRP A 253 -15.86 -11.48 -8.03
CA TRP A 253 -16.20 -10.44 -7.06
C TRP A 253 -17.68 -10.43 -6.63
N LYS A 254 -18.59 -10.87 -7.50
CA LYS A 254 -20.03 -10.96 -7.19
C LYS A 254 -20.34 -11.95 -6.06
N SER A 255 -19.46 -12.92 -5.79
CA SER A 255 -19.66 -13.98 -4.80
C SER A 255 -19.10 -13.64 -3.41
N PHE A 256 -18.28 -12.59 -3.30
CA PHE A 256 -17.59 -12.24 -2.06
C PHE A 256 -18.48 -11.42 -1.12
N LYS A 257 -18.29 -11.59 0.20
CA LYS A 257 -18.97 -10.79 1.23
C LYS A 257 -18.88 -9.29 0.92
N GLN A 258 -17.67 -8.86 0.57
CA GLN A 258 -17.38 -7.51 0.13
C GLN A 258 -16.10 -7.49 -0.69
N VAL A 259 -16.04 -6.59 -1.67
CA VAL A 259 -14.83 -6.26 -2.41
C VAL A 259 -14.51 -4.78 -2.21
N ARG A 260 -13.30 -4.50 -1.74
CA ARG A 260 -12.79 -3.17 -1.44
C ARG A 260 -11.66 -2.83 -2.41
N ILE A 261 -11.83 -1.83 -3.25
CA ILE A 261 -10.90 -1.49 -4.34
C ILE A 261 -10.25 -0.13 -4.06
N GLY A 262 -9.00 -0.17 -3.60
CA GLY A 262 -8.11 0.99 -3.55
C GLY A 262 -7.42 1.18 -4.90
N ALA A 263 -7.96 2.07 -5.73
CA ALA A 263 -7.38 2.40 -7.02
C ALA A 263 -6.22 3.39 -6.85
N SER A 264 -5.02 2.98 -7.23
CA SER A 264 -3.80 3.80 -7.08
C SER A 264 -3.73 4.86 -8.19
N ILE A 265 -4.49 5.93 -8.03
CA ILE A 265 -4.64 7.05 -8.98
C ILE A 265 -4.33 8.34 -8.23
N ASP A 266 -3.24 8.98 -8.64
CA ASP A 266 -2.66 10.14 -7.96
C ASP A 266 -2.46 11.33 -8.90
N GLY A 267 -3.40 11.48 -9.83
CA GLY A 267 -3.50 12.55 -10.79
C GLY A 267 -4.34 12.13 -11.99
N MET A 268 -4.37 13.00 -13.00
CA MET A 268 -5.01 12.73 -14.30
C MET A 268 -4.08 13.16 -15.43
N GLY A 269 -4.35 12.65 -16.65
CA GLY A 269 -3.58 12.97 -17.84
C GLY A 269 -2.07 12.80 -17.63
N LYS A 270 -1.30 13.77 -18.13
CA LYS A 270 0.17 13.72 -18.12
C LYS A 270 0.79 13.60 -16.72
N VAL A 271 0.14 14.13 -15.67
CA VAL A 271 0.67 14.04 -14.30
C VAL A 271 0.66 12.60 -13.81
N LEU A 272 -0.45 11.88 -14.01
CA LEU A 272 -0.54 10.46 -13.68
C LEU A 272 0.47 9.65 -14.49
N GLU A 273 0.52 9.87 -15.80
CA GLU A 273 1.41 9.12 -16.71
C GLU A 273 2.90 9.35 -16.41
N TYR A 274 3.24 10.55 -15.92
CA TYR A 274 4.59 10.90 -15.51
C TYR A 274 4.98 10.22 -14.19
N GLN A 275 4.11 10.28 -13.19
CA GLN A 275 4.36 9.69 -11.89
C GLN A 275 4.30 8.15 -11.92
N ARG A 276 3.38 7.57 -12.69
CA ARG A 276 3.09 6.12 -12.75
C ARG A 276 3.44 5.50 -14.10
N HIS A 277 4.55 5.91 -14.69
CA HIS A 277 5.00 5.40 -15.99
C HIS A 277 5.02 3.86 -16.07
N PRO A 278 4.58 3.22 -17.18
CA PRO A 278 4.01 3.80 -18.40
C PRO A 278 2.46 3.77 -18.42
N ILE A 279 1.79 4.00 -17.27
CA ILE A 279 0.32 4.01 -17.23
C ILE A 279 -0.25 4.93 -18.32
N LYS A 280 -1.42 4.57 -18.84
CA LYS A 280 -2.19 5.39 -19.78
C LYS A 280 -3.45 5.86 -19.08
N TRP A 281 -3.61 7.17 -18.94
CA TRP A 281 -4.70 7.75 -18.18
C TRP A 281 -6.06 7.28 -18.71
N GLU A 282 -6.26 7.34 -20.03
CA GLU A 282 -7.53 6.94 -20.65
C GLU A 282 -7.89 5.47 -20.38
N GLN A 283 -6.89 4.57 -20.40
CA GLN A 283 -7.11 3.16 -20.10
C GLN A 283 -7.45 2.93 -18.63
N ALA A 284 -6.76 3.62 -17.71
CA ALA A 284 -7.06 3.57 -16.28
C ALA A 284 -8.46 4.14 -15.98
N LYS A 285 -8.81 5.28 -16.60
CA LYS A 285 -10.13 5.89 -16.48
C LYS A 285 -11.22 4.95 -16.97
N LYS A 286 -11.04 4.30 -18.13
CA LYS A 286 -12.01 3.30 -18.64
C LYS A 286 -12.24 2.14 -17.67
N ASN A 287 -11.20 1.69 -16.96
CA ASN A 287 -11.34 0.66 -15.95
C ASN A 287 -12.03 1.19 -14.68
N LEU A 288 -11.76 2.43 -14.28
CA LEU A 288 -12.47 3.10 -13.19
C LEU A 288 -13.95 3.34 -13.51
N ASP A 289 -14.29 3.71 -14.73
CA ASP A 289 -15.69 3.88 -15.18
C ASP A 289 -16.45 2.54 -15.01
N LYS A 290 -15.82 1.41 -15.37
CA LYS A 290 -16.39 0.07 -15.13
C LYS A 290 -16.53 -0.26 -13.65
N VAL A 291 -15.53 0.10 -12.83
CA VAL A 291 -15.58 -0.12 -11.38
C VAL A 291 -16.72 0.72 -10.76
N ASP A 292 -16.87 1.98 -11.16
CA ASP A 292 -17.95 2.85 -10.68
C ASP A 292 -19.33 2.28 -11.05
N GLN A 293 -19.51 1.85 -12.30
CA GLN A 293 -20.73 1.17 -12.74
C GLN A 293 -21.00 -0.08 -11.89
N LEU A 294 -19.98 -0.92 -11.65
CA LEU A 294 -20.14 -2.13 -10.87
C LEU A 294 -20.52 -1.85 -9.41
N CYS A 295 -19.99 -0.77 -8.81
CA CYS A 295 -20.40 -0.32 -7.47
C CYS A 295 -21.83 0.22 -7.43
N GLN A 296 -22.39 0.65 -8.57
CA GLN A 296 -23.80 1.04 -8.68
C GLN A 296 -24.72 -0.18 -8.78
N GLU A 297 -24.27 -1.23 -9.48
CA GLU A 297 -25.01 -2.47 -9.66
C GLU A 297 -24.95 -3.39 -8.42
N ARG A 298 -23.95 -3.23 -7.56
CA ARG A 298 -23.63 -4.16 -6.47
C ARG A 298 -23.15 -3.46 -5.20
N ASP A 299 -23.94 -3.56 -4.13
CA ASP A 299 -23.60 -2.98 -2.82
C ASP A 299 -22.41 -3.67 -2.12
N ASN A 300 -22.07 -4.91 -2.52
CA ASN A 300 -20.92 -5.61 -1.97
C ASN A 300 -19.60 -5.08 -2.54
N ILE A 301 -19.60 -4.19 -3.53
CA ILE A 301 -18.38 -3.67 -4.17
C ILE A 301 -18.26 -2.19 -3.85
N VAL A 302 -17.12 -1.81 -3.28
CA VAL A 302 -16.82 -0.44 -2.92
C VAL A 302 -15.43 -0.04 -3.40
N ALA A 303 -15.28 1.20 -3.85
CA ALA A 303 -14.04 1.69 -4.44
C ALA A 303 -13.68 3.10 -3.97
N TRP A 304 -12.38 3.38 -3.94
CA TRP A 304 -11.85 4.71 -3.67
C TRP A 304 -10.55 4.93 -4.46
N LEU A 305 -10.25 6.20 -4.70
CA LEU A 305 -8.98 6.65 -5.24
C LEU A 305 -7.99 6.79 -4.07
N GLY A 306 -6.84 6.12 -4.19
CA GLY A 306 -5.68 6.26 -3.34
C GLY A 306 -4.65 7.18 -4.01
N PHE A 307 -4.62 8.43 -3.57
CA PHE A 307 -3.72 9.46 -4.06
C PHE A 307 -2.44 9.49 -3.22
N THR A 308 -1.31 9.05 -3.79
CA THR A 308 0.00 9.22 -3.16
C THR A 308 0.57 10.59 -3.53
N VAL A 309 0.68 11.47 -2.56
CA VAL A 309 1.27 12.81 -2.70
C VAL A 309 2.79 12.70 -2.69
N THR A 310 3.42 13.23 -3.73
CA THR A 310 4.88 13.33 -3.90
C THR A 310 5.26 14.71 -4.41
N ALA A 311 6.56 15.02 -4.48
CA ALA A 311 7.05 16.20 -5.17
C ALA A 311 6.57 16.29 -6.65
N TYR A 312 6.31 15.15 -7.31
CA TYR A 312 5.92 15.12 -8.72
C TYR A 312 4.47 15.52 -8.99
N ASN A 313 3.57 15.47 -8.01
CA ASN A 313 2.14 15.72 -8.21
C ASN A 313 1.49 16.67 -7.19
N ILE A 314 2.26 17.21 -6.24
CA ILE A 314 1.73 18.08 -5.17
C ILE A 314 0.94 19.28 -5.71
N TRP A 315 1.41 19.86 -6.81
CA TRP A 315 0.75 20.99 -7.49
C TRP A 315 -0.53 20.59 -8.23
N HIS A 316 -0.68 19.30 -8.56
CA HIS A 316 -1.84 18.76 -9.27
C HIS A 316 -2.95 18.30 -8.32
N LEU A 317 -2.63 18.09 -7.04
CA LEU A 317 -3.56 17.61 -6.02
C LEU A 317 -4.88 18.39 -6.01
N PRO A 318 -4.89 19.74 -5.92
CA PRO A 318 -6.16 20.45 -5.83
C PRO A 318 -6.99 20.40 -7.11
N GLU A 319 -6.34 20.49 -8.27
CA GLU A 319 -6.99 20.36 -9.58
C GLU A 319 -7.63 18.97 -9.75
N PHE A 320 -6.93 17.92 -9.35
CA PHE A 320 -7.45 16.56 -9.40
C PHE A 320 -8.68 16.37 -8.51
N MET A 321 -8.68 16.95 -7.30
CA MET A 321 -9.84 16.90 -6.39
C MET A 321 -11.05 17.60 -7.00
N GLN A 322 -10.87 18.78 -7.58
CA GLN A 322 -11.92 19.49 -8.32
C GLN A 322 -12.47 18.63 -9.45
N TRP A 323 -11.58 18.14 -10.32
CA TRP A 323 -11.97 17.29 -11.45
C TRP A 323 -12.72 16.04 -11.00
N LYS A 324 -12.28 15.36 -9.93
CA LYS A 324 -13.01 14.21 -9.38
C LYS A 324 -14.43 14.65 -9.07
N VAL A 325 -14.60 15.66 -8.22
CA VAL A 325 -15.91 16.03 -7.68
C VAL A 325 -16.85 16.56 -8.77
N LYS A 326 -16.34 17.36 -9.71
CA LYS A 326 -17.17 18.10 -10.67
C LYS A 326 -17.30 17.43 -12.04
N SER A 327 -16.28 16.70 -12.49
CA SER A 327 -16.12 16.36 -13.91
C SER A 327 -15.89 14.87 -14.18
N SER A 328 -15.54 14.06 -13.18
CA SER A 328 -15.26 12.64 -13.41
C SER A 328 -16.48 11.82 -13.86
N GLY A 329 -17.68 12.24 -13.46
CA GLY A 329 -18.93 11.49 -13.65
C GLY A 329 -19.13 10.32 -12.68
N TRP A 330 -18.14 9.99 -11.84
CA TRP A 330 -18.17 8.85 -10.93
C TRP A 330 -19.09 9.09 -9.73
N GLN A 331 -20.07 8.21 -9.54
CA GLN A 331 -21.10 8.32 -8.50
C GLN A 331 -20.75 7.57 -7.21
N LYS A 332 -20.06 6.43 -7.33
CA LYS A 332 -19.80 5.48 -6.23
C LYS A 332 -18.34 5.45 -5.80
N ILE A 333 -17.39 5.74 -6.68
CA ILE A 333 -15.99 5.91 -6.28
C ILE A 333 -15.90 7.07 -5.28
N ASN A 334 -15.37 6.77 -4.08
CA ASN A 334 -15.33 7.69 -2.93
C ASN A 334 -16.72 8.14 -2.43
N SER A 335 -17.78 7.34 -2.54
CA SER A 335 -19.12 7.74 -2.03
C SER A 335 -19.28 7.67 -0.51
N PHE A 336 -18.20 7.55 0.26
CA PHE A 336 -18.23 7.50 1.72
C PHE A 336 -18.24 8.90 2.32
N LYS A 337 -19.13 9.17 3.29
CA LYS A 337 -19.16 10.45 4.01
C LYS A 337 -17.82 10.83 4.67
N SER A 338 -17.02 9.84 5.07
CA SER A 338 -15.72 10.08 5.69
C SER A 338 -14.63 10.53 4.71
N LYS A 339 -14.73 10.15 3.42
CA LYS A 339 -13.74 10.44 2.38
C LYS A 339 -14.42 10.71 1.01
N PRO A 340 -15.25 11.77 0.91
CA PRO A 340 -16.13 12.00 -0.24
C PRO A 340 -15.43 12.58 -1.48
N VAL A 341 -14.14 12.90 -1.36
CA VAL A 341 -13.32 13.51 -2.41
C VAL A 341 -12.31 12.48 -2.94
N ILE A 342 -11.28 12.18 -2.14
CA ILE A 342 -10.25 11.16 -2.40
C ILE A 342 -9.78 10.55 -1.06
N THR A 343 -9.05 9.44 -1.11
CA THR A 343 -8.18 9.02 0.00
C THR A 343 -6.75 9.40 -0.35
N HIS A 344 -6.01 10.04 0.55
CA HIS A 344 -4.62 10.44 0.29
C HIS A 344 -3.64 9.86 1.30
N HIS A 345 -2.38 9.71 0.85
CA HIS A 345 -1.22 9.42 1.67
C HIS A 345 -0.03 10.21 1.16
N VAL A 346 0.91 10.56 2.03
CA VAL A 346 2.17 11.21 1.63
C VAL A 346 3.27 10.17 1.46
N ALA A 347 4.11 10.30 0.44
CA ALA A 347 5.24 9.41 0.23
C ALA A 347 6.34 9.66 1.28
N HIS A 348 6.49 8.75 2.25
CA HIS A 348 7.53 8.83 3.27
C HIS A 348 8.92 8.42 2.75
N GLY A 349 8.97 7.49 1.80
CA GLY A 349 10.19 6.98 1.18
C GLY A 349 9.96 6.61 -0.28
N PRO A 350 10.99 6.69 -1.13
CA PRO A 350 12.33 7.23 -0.84
C PRO A 350 12.28 8.76 -0.61
N LYS A 351 13.17 9.30 0.25
CA LYS A 351 13.10 10.72 0.68
C LYS A 351 13.13 11.71 -0.50
N ARG A 352 13.81 11.36 -1.60
CA ARG A 352 13.86 12.19 -2.82
C ARG A 352 12.50 12.46 -3.45
N THR A 353 11.46 11.66 -3.20
CA THR A 353 10.11 11.90 -3.74
C THR A 353 9.19 12.60 -2.74
N ASN A 354 9.66 12.86 -1.53
CA ASN A 354 8.87 13.47 -0.47
C ASN A 354 8.63 14.96 -0.76
N VAL A 355 7.47 15.49 -0.39
CA VAL A 355 7.13 16.91 -0.59
C VAL A 355 7.96 17.88 0.27
N ARG A 356 8.56 17.41 1.36
CA ARG A 356 9.41 18.21 2.26
C ARG A 356 10.72 18.69 1.61
N ILE A 357 11.08 18.16 0.43
CA ILE A 357 12.25 18.60 -0.34
C ILE A 357 12.10 20.00 -0.95
N LEU A 358 10.88 20.52 -1.01
CA LEU A 358 10.61 21.83 -1.60
C LEU A 358 11.39 22.93 -0.82
N PRO A 359 12.15 23.80 -1.53
CA PRO A 359 12.76 24.98 -0.92
C PRO A 359 11.72 25.91 -0.29
N LYS A 360 12.14 26.73 0.68
CA LYS A 360 11.27 27.70 1.37
C LYS A 360 10.43 28.57 0.41
N PRO A 361 10.98 29.18 -0.66
CA PRO A 361 10.17 29.96 -1.59
C PRO A 361 9.06 29.15 -2.28
N MET A 362 9.32 27.88 -2.59
CA MET A 362 8.30 27.00 -3.18
C MET A 362 7.24 26.58 -2.17
N LYS A 363 7.62 26.42 -0.89
CA LYS A 363 6.67 26.13 0.20
C LYS A 363 5.70 27.31 0.41
N GLU A 364 6.20 28.53 0.36
CA GLU A 364 5.38 29.76 0.41
C GLU A 364 4.44 29.87 -0.80
N GLN A 365 4.94 29.57 -2.01
CA GLN A 365 4.10 29.50 -3.21
C GLN A 365 3.03 28.40 -3.11
N LEU A 366 3.36 27.25 -2.52
CA LEU A 366 2.43 26.14 -2.33
C LEU A 366 1.30 26.51 -1.38
N GLU A 367 1.61 27.18 -0.27
CA GLU A 367 0.63 27.69 0.67
C GLU A 367 -0.34 28.68 -0.01
N ALA A 368 0.18 29.67 -0.72
CA ALA A 368 -0.65 30.64 -1.46
C ALA A 368 -1.55 29.93 -2.50
N TYR A 369 -0.98 28.97 -3.24
CA TYR A 369 -1.70 28.18 -4.23
C TYR A 369 -2.81 27.31 -3.61
N PHE A 370 -2.54 26.65 -2.49
CA PHE A 370 -3.57 25.87 -1.79
C PHE A 370 -4.67 26.76 -1.24
N ASN A 371 -4.33 27.93 -0.69
CA ASN A 371 -5.33 28.88 -0.20
C ASN A 371 -6.22 29.42 -1.33
N SER A 372 -5.69 29.67 -2.53
CA SER A 372 -6.54 30.07 -3.66
C SER A 372 -7.53 28.98 -4.08
N TRP A 373 -7.13 27.71 -4.00
CA TRP A 373 -8.01 26.58 -4.32
C TRP A 373 -9.11 26.35 -3.30
N LYS A 374 -8.87 26.62 -2.01
CA LYS A 374 -9.93 26.58 -0.99
C LYS A 374 -11.08 27.52 -1.33
N SER A 375 -10.78 28.72 -1.84
CA SER A 375 -11.78 29.66 -2.32
C SER A 375 -12.59 29.14 -3.52
N ILE A 376 -11.96 28.35 -4.40
CA ILE A 376 -12.65 27.68 -5.51
C ILE A 376 -13.59 26.58 -4.96
N TYR A 377 -13.12 25.76 -4.01
CA TYR A 377 -13.96 24.73 -3.41
C TYR A 377 -15.18 25.29 -2.70
N ALA A 378 -15.03 26.41 -1.98
CA ALA A 378 -16.14 27.09 -1.32
C ALA A 378 -17.25 27.55 -2.28
N GLN A 379 -16.92 27.74 -3.57
CA GLN A 379 -17.89 28.14 -4.61
C GLN A 379 -18.48 26.92 -5.33
N GLU A 380 -17.74 25.83 -5.45
CA GLU A 380 -18.09 24.72 -6.35
C GLU A 380 -18.57 23.44 -5.65
N PHE A 381 -18.18 23.22 -4.40
CA PHE A 381 -18.45 21.99 -3.65
C PHE A 381 -19.64 22.17 -2.70
N ASP A 382 -20.27 21.06 -2.32
CA ASP A 382 -21.14 21.05 -1.13
C ASP A 382 -20.30 21.15 0.15
N GLU A 383 -20.94 21.56 1.24
CA GLU A 383 -20.32 21.81 2.55
C GLU A 383 -19.41 20.65 3.02
N LEU A 384 -19.87 19.41 2.89
CA LEU A 384 -19.10 18.25 3.32
C LEU A 384 -17.86 18.05 2.44
N ARG A 385 -17.99 18.15 1.12
CA ARG A 385 -16.86 17.98 0.20
C ARG A 385 -15.86 19.13 0.32
N GLU A 386 -16.33 20.36 0.51
CA GLU A 386 -15.48 21.52 0.78
C GLU A 386 -14.65 21.30 2.04
N GLU A 387 -15.29 21.01 3.19
CA GLU A 387 -14.64 20.78 4.47
C GLU A 387 -13.55 19.70 4.35
N LYS A 388 -13.86 18.58 3.68
CA LYS A 388 -12.92 17.48 3.52
C LYS A 388 -11.79 17.79 2.53
N ALA A 389 -12.04 18.53 1.45
CA ALA A 389 -11.02 18.93 0.50
C ALA A 389 -10.03 19.95 1.13
N CYS A 390 -10.55 20.95 1.84
CA CYS A 390 -9.75 21.93 2.58
C CYS A 390 -8.86 21.23 3.62
N LYS A 391 -9.44 20.30 4.39
CA LYS A 391 -8.69 19.48 5.36
C LYS A 391 -7.58 18.65 4.73
N ILE A 392 -7.78 18.13 3.51
CA ILE A 392 -6.73 17.44 2.77
C ILE A 392 -5.58 18.40 2.47
N LEU A 393 -5.86 19.57 1.88
CA LEU A 393 -4.84 20.57 1.56
C LEU A 393 -4.07 21.02 2.81
N ASP A 394 -4.78 21.29 3.90
CA ASP A 394 -4.17 21.68 5.19
C ASP A 394 -3.25 20.60 5.74
N SER A 395 -3.71 19.34 5.75
CA SER A 395 -2.91 18.22 6.26
C SER A 395 -1.63 18.00 5.46
N VAL A 396 -1.70 18.16 4.12
CA VAL A 396 -0.56 18.00 3.22
C VAL A 396 0.40 19.17 3.37
N LEU A 397 -0.10 20.41 3.48
CA LEU A 397 0.72 21.59 3.72
C LEU A 397 1.45 21.50 5.07
N GLN A 398 0.71 21.20 6.14
CA GLN A 398 1.29 20.99 7.47
C GLN A 398 2.39 19.92 7.44
N TYR A 399 2.15 18.78 6.78
CA TYR A 399 3.17 17.74 6.62
C TYR A 399 4.42 18.24 5.86
N THR A 400 4.21 19.03 4.81
CA THR A 400 5.28 19.61 3.97
C THR A 400 6.15 20.60 4.74
N LEU A 401 5.56 21.35 5.68
CA LEU A 401 6.25 22.35 6.48
C LEU A 401 6.89 21.77 7.76
N ALA A 402 6.47 20.59 8.21
CA ALA A 402 6.88 20.04 9.50
C ALA A 402 8.37 19.69 9.63
N GLU A 403 9.05 19.35 8.53
CA GLU A 403 10.48 19.03 8.50
C GLU A 403 11.09 19.52 7.18
N ASP A 404 12.39 19.80 7.19
CA ASP A 404 13.13 20.24 6.00
C ASP A 404 13.99 19.12 5.43
N TYR A 405 13.69 18.68 4.20
CA TYR A 405 14.47 17.70 3.43
C TYR A 405 15.09 18.32 2.17
N THR A 406 15.33 19.64 2.16
CA THR A 406 15.97 20.32 1.02
C THR A 406 17.37 19.77 0.72
N ASP A 407 18.05 19.15 1.69
CA ASP A 407 19.29 18.38 1.48
C ASP A 407 19.13 17.21 0.50
N LYS A 408 17.90 16.74 0.24
CA LYS A 408 17.57 15.70 -0.73
C LYS A 408 17.18 16.23 -2.11
N LEU A 409 17.09 17.56 -2.28
CA LEU A 409 16.77 18.18 -3.56
C LEU A 409 17.81 17.86 -4.66
N PRO A 410 19.14 17.85 -4.41
CA PRO A 410 20.12 17.46 -5.43
C PRO A 410 19.88 16.04 -5.96
N GLU A 411 19.60 15.08 -5.06
CA GLU A 411 19.29 13.70 -5.45
C GLU A 411 17.96 13.60 -6.21
N PHE A 412 16.94 14.39 -5.84
CA PHE A 412 15.71 14.49 -6.62
C PHE A 412 15.99 14.97 -8.05
N ILE A 413 16.81 16.00 -8.23
CA ILE A 413 17.17 16.56 -9.55
C ILE A 413 17.94 15.52 -10.36
N GLN A 414 19.01 14.96 -9.80
CA GLN A 414 19.86 13.97 -10.47
C GLN A 414 19.07 12.74 -10.92
N PHE A 415 18.29 12.15 -10.00
CA PHE A 415 17.48 10.97 -10.30
C PHE A 415 16.39 11.27 -11.32
N THR A 416 15.74 12.43 -11.21
CA THR A 416 14.68 12.84 -12.14
C THR A 416 15.24 13.09 -13.54
N LYS A 417 16.39 13.76 -13.69
CA LYS A 417 17.09 13.92 -14.98
C LYS A 417 17.41 12.56 -15.63
N TYR A 418 17.89 11.60 -14.84
CA TYR A 418 18.16 10.24 -15.34
C TYR A 418 16.88 9.53 -15.83
N LEU A 419 15.80 9.59 -15.05
CA LEU A 419 14.52 8.98 -15.43
C LEU A 419 13.89 9.66 -16.63
N ASP A 420 13.94 10.99 -16.69
CA ASP A 420 13.41 11.78 -17.81
C ASP A 420 14.12 11.41 -19.11
N LYS A 421 15.44 11.30 -19.08
CA LYS A 421 16.24 10.82 -20.23
C LYS A 421 15.89 9.37 -20.60
N SER A 422 15.89 8.45 -19.64
CA SER A 422 15.67 7.02 -19.92
C SER A 422 14.23 6.67 -20.32
N ARG A 423 13.25 7.49 -19.92
CA ARG A 423 11.82 7.28 -20.21
C ARG A 423 11.28 8.22 -21.27
N ASN A 424 12.12 9.08 -21.85
CA ASN A 424 11.73 10.14 -22.79
C ASN A 424 10.58 11.01 -22.25
N GLN A 425 10.78 11.56 -21.05
CA GLN A 425 9.84 12.42 -20.34
C GLN A 425 10.53 13.72 -19.92
N SER A 426 9.76 14.70 -19.42
CA SER A 426 10.31 15.94 -18.85
C SER A 426 9.42 16.41 -17.70
N ILE A 427 10.02 16.59 -16.52
CA ILE A 427 9.30 17.14 -15.37
C ILE A 427 8.77 18.55 -15.65
N VAL A 428 9.49 19.37 -16.41
CA VAL A 428 9.12 20.76 -16.69
C VAL A 428 7.86 20.83 -17.56
N ASN A 429 7.62 19.82 -18.40
CA ASN A 429 6.39 19.71 -19.19
C ASN A 429 5.16 19.30 -18.36
N VAL A 430 5.38 18.77 -17.16
CA VAL A 430 4.32 18.25 -16.27
C VAL A 430 4.10 19.16 -15.07
N VAL A 431 5.18 19.72 -14.53
CA VAL A 431 5.22 20.64 -13.40
C VAL A 431 6.15 21.81 -13.75
N PRO A 432 5.67 22.82 -14.50
CA PRO A 432 6.49 23.96 -14.95
C PRO A 432 7.18 24.73 -13.83
N ARG A 433 6.67 24.65 -12.59
CA ARG A 433 7.27 25.26 -11.39
C ARG A 433 8.67 24.75 -11.07
N TYR A 434 9.09 23.62 -11.63
CA TYR A 434 10.45 23.09 -11.46
C TYR A 434 11.45 23.58 -12.51
N LYS A 435 11.05 24.45 -13.44
CA LYS A 435 11.90 24.94 -14.54
C LYS A 435 13.28 25.41 -14.07
N GLU A 436 13.35 26.15 -12.96
CA GLU A 436 14.61 26.68 -12.41
C GLU A 436 15.62 25.62 -11.97
N PHE A 437 15.18 24.39 -11.64
CA PHE A 437 16.09 23.31 -11.22
C PHE A 437 16.50 22.37 -12.36
N PHE A 438 15.76 22.38 -13.45
CA PHE A 438 15.91 21.41 -14.54
C PHE A 438 16.29 22.03 -15.88
N ASN A 439 16.29 23.36 -15.97
CA ASN A 439 16.88 24.07 -17.08
C ASN A 439 18.39 24.21 -16.85
N GLU A 440 19.16 23.48 -17.66
CA GLU A 440 20.54 23.80 -18.04
C GLU A 440 20.55 24.09 -19.55
#